data_AF-A0A6P0XER8-F1
#
_entry.id   AF-A0A6P0XER8-F1
#
_cell.length_a   1.000
_cell.length_b   1.000
_cell.length_c   1.000
_cell.angle_alpha   90.00
_cell.angle_beta   90.00
_cell.angle_gamma   90.00
#
_symmetry.space_group_name_H-M   'P 1'
#
loop_
_entity.id
_entity.type
_entity.pdbx_description
1 polymer ?
#
loop_
_entity_poly.entity_id
_entity_poly.type
_entity_poly.pdbx_seq_one_letter_code
_entity_poly.pdbx_strand_id
1 'polypeptide(L)' 'MIIKRIVTEKWYEQQPERLLYLAISEGIFSDFFSEELPQSVVKFNQLQLLIFSPKTEEIVEWIT' A
#
# COMPACT_ATOMS: atom_id res chain seq x y z
N MET A 1 0.92 -19.15 21.33
CA MET A 1 1.75 -17.92 21.36
C MET A 1 2.92 -18.08 20.39
N ILE A 2 2.68 -17.93 19.07
CA ILE A 2 3.70 -18.13 18.01
C ILE A 2 3.62 -16.98 16.98
N ILE A 3 3.51 -15.72 17.43
CA ILE A 3 3.44 -14.56 16.52
C ILE A 3 4.50 -13.50 16.87
N LYS A 4 5.68 -13.90 17.37
CA LYS A 4 6.79 -12.96 17.66
C LYS A 4 8.11 -13.25 16.91
N ARG A 5 8.18 -14.27 16.05
CA ARG A 5 9.46 -14.74 15.48
C ARG A 5 9.60 -14.61 13.95
N ILE A 6 8.82 -13.74 13.30
CA ILE A 6 8.94 -13.52 11.83
C ILE A 6 9.48 -12.11 11.49
N VAL A 7 9.48 -11.17 12.44
CA VAL A 7 9.80 -9.75 12.16
C VAL A 7 11.30 -9.46 12.08
N THR A 8 12.19 -10.45 12.26
CA THR A 8 13.65 -10.20 12.40
C THR A 8 14.51 -10.42 11.16
N GLU A 9 13.97 -10.87 10.03
CA GLU A 9 14.75 -11.02 8.79
C GLU A 9 14.29 -9.99 7.75
N LYS A 10 15.23 -9.32 7.07
CA LYS A 10 14.93 -8.36 6.00
C LYS A 10 14.41 -9.11 4.76
N TRP A 11 13.16 -9.52 4.78
CA TRP A 11 12.51 -10.30 3.72
C TRP A 11 12.55 -9.62 2.34
N TYR A 12 12.74 -8.30 2.28
CA TYR A 12 12.81 -7.54 1.02
C TYR A 12 14.10 -7.79 0.23
N GLU A 13 15.22 -8.19 0.88
CA GLU A 13 16.50 -8.40 0.18
C GLU A 13 16.54 -9.74 -0.57
N GLN A 14 15.64 -10.67 -0.25
CA GLN A 14 15.63 -12.03 -0.81
C GLN A 14 14.74 -12.18 -2.05
N GLN A 15 13.94 -11.17 -2.39
CA GLN A 15 13.00 -11.20 -3.52
C GLN A 15 12.93 -9.84 -4.22
N PRO A 16 13.99 -9.45 -4.95
CA PRO A 16 14.08 -8.12 -5.58
C PRO A 16 12.99 -7.90 -6.65
N GLU A 17 12.44 -8.97 -7.22
CA GLU A 17 11.36 -8.92 -8.20
C GLU A 17 9.99 -8.56 -7.57
N ARG A 18 9.88 -8.60 -6.24
CA ARG A 18 8.60 -8.41 -5.54
C ARG A 18 8.26 -6.92 -5.51
N LEU A 19 7.18 -6.56 -6.19
CA LEU A 19 6.62 -5.20 -6.13
C LEU A 19 5.98 -4.94 -4.76
N LEU A 20 6.28 -3.78 -4.18
CA LEU A 20 5.73 -3.32 -2.90
C LEU A 20 4.62 -2.32 -3.17
N TYR A 21 3.40 -2.65 -2.73
CA TYR A 21 2.24 -1.77 -2.78
C TYR A 21 1.83 -1.36 -1.38
N LEU A 22 1.46 -0.09 -1.21
CA LEU A 22 0.77 0.39 -0.03
C LEU A 22 -0.74 0.18 -0.23
N ALA A 23 -1.32 -0.75 0.53
CA ALA A 23 -2.75 -0.99 0.50
C ALA A 23 -3.51 0.06 1.32
N ILE A 24 -4.49 0.73 0.70
CA ILE A 24 -5.36 1.72 1.33
C ILE A 24 -6.82 1.46 0.94
N SER A 25 -7.75 1.83 1.81
CA SER A 25 -9.17 1.71 1.49
C SER A 25 -9.61 2.76 0.48
N GLU A 26 -10.62 2.43 -0.32
CA GLU A 26 -11.22 3.35 -1.29
C GLU A 26 -11.65 4.69 -0.67
N GLY A 27 -12.20 4.66 0.56
CA GLY A 27 -12.63 5.88 1.26
C GLY A 27 -11.47 6.78 1.65
N ILE A 28 -10.34 6.20 2.08
CA ILE A 28 -9.12 6.98 2.37
C ILE A 28 -8.54 7.56 1.09
N PHE A 29 -8.58 6.80 -0.01
CA PHE A 29 -8.14 7.28 -1.30
C PHE A 29 -9.01 8.45 -1.81
N SER A 30 -10.33 8.35 -1.71
CA SER A 30 -11.25 9.38 -2.19
C SER A 30 -11.28 10.64 -1.32
N ASP A 31 -11.10 10.52 0.00
CA ASP A 31 -11.06 11.69 0.90
C ASP A 31 -9.63 12.21 1.07
N PHE A 32 -8.77 11.49 1.78
CA PHE A 32 -7.46 12.01 2.19
C PHE A 32 -6.51 12.21 1.00
N PHE A 33 -6.48 11.28 0.05
CA PHE A 33 -5.63 11.40 -1.15
C PHE A 33 -6.24 12.27 -2.26
N SER A 34 -7.37 12.92 -2.02
CA SER A 34 -7.85 14.00 -2.90
C SER A 34 -7.08 15.31 -2.70
N GLU A 35 -6.41 15.47 -1.56
CA GLU A 35 -5.65 16.66 -1.17
C GLU A 35 -4.27 16.73 -1.86
N GLU A 36 -3.79 17.94 -2.14
CA GLU A 36 -2.54 18.16 -2.90
C GLU A 36 -1.29 17.60 -2.23
N LEU A 37 -1.21 17.69 -0.90
CA LEU A 37 -0.03 17.25 -0.13
C LEU A 37 0.14 15.71 -0.19
N PRO A 38 -0.87 14.89 0.16
CA PRO A 38 -0.80 13.44 -0.01
C PRO A 38 -0.50 13.00 -1.44
N GLN A 39 -1.12 13.63 -2.45
CA GLN A 39 -0.84 13.32 -3.86
C GLN A 39 0.61 13.61 -4.23
N SER A 40 1.13 14.75 -3.76
CA SER A 40 2.53 15.12 -3.94
C SER A 40 3.45 14.07 -3.33
N VAL A 41 3.19 13.62 -2.10
CA VAL A 41 3.99 12.58 -1.44
C VAL A 41 3.99 11.28 -2.22
N VAL A 42 2.83 10.82 -2.72
CA VAL A 42 2.73 9.62 -3.56
C VAL A 42 3.60 9.74 -4.80
N LYS A 43 3.49 10.87 -5.50
CA LYS A 43 4.24 11.12 -6.74
C LYS A 43 5.75 11.25 -6.51
N PHE A 44 6.16 12.03 -5.51
CA PHE A 44 7.57 12.27 -5.22
C PHE A 44 8.30 11.00 -4.76
N ASN A 45 7.61 10.12 -4.01
CA ASN A 45 8.18 8.87 -3.51
C ASN A 45 7.88 7.65 -4.40
N GLN A 46 7.19 7.85 -5.54
CA GLN A 46 6.81 6.78 -6.48
C GLN A 46 6.10 5.61 -5.78
N LEU A 47 5.18 5.94 -4.88
CA LEU A 47 4.44 4.93 -4.12
C LEU A 47 3.45 4.24 -5.04
N GLN A 48 3.58 2.92 -5.16
CA GLN A 48 2.58 2.08 -5.79
C GLN A 48 1.44 1.85 -4.79
N LEU A 49 0.20 2.11 -5.20
CA LEU A 49 -0.97 2.00 -4.33
C LEU A 49 -1.88 0.86 -4.78
N LEU A 50 -2.40 0.11 -3.81
CA LEU A 50 -3.45 -0.87 -4.00
C LEU A 50 -4.69 -0.36 -3.27
N ILE A 51 -5.73 -0.03 -4.02
CA ILE A 51 -6.98 0.47 -3.46
C ILE A 51 -7.94 -0.70 -3.33
N PHE A 52 -8.47 -0.93 -2.14
CA PHE A 52 -9.45 -1.98 -1.89
C PHE A 52 -10.74 -1.41 -1.28
N SER A 53 -11.87 -2.08 -1.50
CA SER A 53 -13.10 -1.77 -0.78
C SER A 53 -13.20 -2.63 0.47
N PRO A 54 -13.25 -2.03 1.68
CA PRO A 54 -13.48 -2.78 2.91
C PRO A 54 -14.87 -3.43 2.98
N LYS A 55 -15.82 -2.99 2.16
CA LYS A 55 -17.21 -3.48 2.18
C LYS A 55 -17.40 -4.75 1.38
N THR A 56 -16.78 -4.82 0.19
CA THR A 56 -16.87 -5.97 -0.72
C THR A 56 -15.66 -6.88 -0.64
N GLU A 57 -14.62 -6.49 0.11
CA GLU A 57 -13.35 -7.21 0.26
C GLU A 57 -12.63 -7.45 -1.07
N GLU A 58 -12.82 -6.55 -2.03
CA GLU A 58 -12.23 -6.65 -3.36
C GLU A 58 -11.21 -5.54 -3.63
N ILE A 59 -10.29 -5.82 -4.55
CA ILE A 59 -9.35 -4.84 -5.07
C ILE A 59 -10.07 -4.01 -6.12
N VAL A 60 -10.09 -2.70 -5.91
CA VAL A 60 -10.76 -1.73 -6.79
C VAL A 60 -9.79 -1.27 -7.88
N GLU A 61 -8.55 -0.93 -7.50
CA GLU A 61 -7.59 -0.35 -8.43
C GLU A 61 -6.12 -0.58 -8.00
N TRP A 62 -5.23 -0.61 -8.99
CA TRP A 62 -3.78 -0.60 -8.82
C TRP A 62 -3.21 0.66 -9.47
N ILE A 63 -2.49 1.48 -8.70
CA ILE A 63 -1.82 2.69 -9.20
C ILE A 63 -0.31 2.47 -9.15
N THR A 64 0.35 2.65 -10.29
CA THR A 64 1.79 2.43 -10.49
C THR A 64 2.51 3.68 -10.97
#